data_AF-A0A8J8NSD2-F1
#
_entry.id   AF-A0A8J8NSD2-F1
#
_cell.length_a   1.000
_cell.length_b   1.000
_cell.length_c   1.000
_cell.angle_alpha   90.00
_cell.angle_beta   90.00
_cell.angle_gamma   90.00
#
_symmetry.space_group_name_H-M   'P 1'
#
loop_
_entity.id
_entity.type
_entity.pdbx_description
1 polymer ?
#
loop_
_entity_poly.entity_id
_entity_poly.type
_entity_poly.pdbx_seq_one_letter_code
_entity_poly.pdbx_strand_id
1 'polypeptide(L)'
;MDSKHQSQYDDSRFVDKSSINAGKRLRVEGNKRTEEECRQMLRMAEIENKELKDSLRYVEIQLAKSREGYGQLCRKYEDAQEEIGKCHEQIARQTNINHAQAQQIEEMGKKMDEFVASQKEMYEKSKFKVSTYQNEIDMREEEINRLKRQLGQREDEVDMLNAKQEQMSERMHDIEEELELKSGENNRLRAQVADMEKTVADLYVSRKGEGSFEVEMEKLKADNERLILLLRSSNDYQDMTEADILKKAQSQSTGGSKRGKSNEASSKSLQSNGPNLQNEWIPTEAVRAIQKIKETFNAQMTETCVSQILYELNGIWRAIMRKESDAVKKHYTAMVQDLRRQLVTKRAFDEEEAHKEITRLKKELNFMQRNGVSAQQKKKVGGNEQQTKENTAANAFKRPESAKINNEAMELKNKITQLERQRLNHNANVLGPLSAMSQSDADYQSNSQRYGGGLRQNNNDDIGPGFFGGAKAGNVFNIGSGAGTVQLENEGRGGDSYSYSEF
;
A
#
# COMPACT_ATOMS: atom_id res chain seq x y z
N MET A 1 44.05 21.53 35.06
CA MET A 1 45.40 21.00 34.80
C MET A 1 46.35 21.83 35.64
N ASP A 2 46.37 21.52 36.93
CA ASP A 2 47.21 22.18 37.93
C ASP A 2 48.64 21.68 37.79
N SER A 3 49.56 22.55 37.38
CA SER A 3 50.99 22.28 37.45
C SER A 3 51.59 23.13 38.56
N LYS A 4 51.58 22.57 39.78
CA LYS A 4 52.38 23.04 40.90
C LYS A 4 53.85 22.77 40.57
N HIS A 5 54.55 23.76 40.00
CA HIS A 5 56.01 23.74 40.00
C HIS A 5 56.53 24.27 41.33
N GLN A 6 56.82 23.30 42.20
CA GLN A 6 57.61 23.42 43.40
C GLN A 6 59.06 23.72 42.99
N SER A 7 59.45 24.99 43.02
CA SER A 7 60.84 25.39 42.79
C SER A 7 61.62 25.30 44.10
N GLN A 8 62.25 24.15 44.31
CA GLN A 8 63.41 24.00 45.20
C GLN A 8 64.59 24.81 44.62
N TYR A 9 65.04 25.81 45.36
CA TYR A 9 66.43 26.27 45.38
C TYR A 9 66.78 26.33 46.88
N ASP A 10 67.46 25.32 47.44
CA ASP A 10 68.92 25.11 47.42
C ASP A 10 69.67 26.44 47.55
N ASP A 11 69.93 26.87 48.78
CA ASP A 11 71.14 26.54 49.55
C ASP A 11 72.41 27.09 48.91
N SER A 12 72.83 28.25 49.40
CA SER A 12 74.23 28.67 49.43
C SER A 12 74.37 29.68 50.55
N ARG A 13 74.45 29.17 51.78
CA ARG A 13 75.10 29.86 52.90
C ARG A 13 76.53 30.17 52.48
N PHE A 14 76.76 31.38 51.95
CA PHE A 14 78.11 31.86 51.74
C PHE A 14 78.70 32.25 53.10
N VAL A 15 79.56 31.37 53.59
CA VAL A 15 80.44 31.51 54.74
C VAL A 15 81.48 32.59 54.40
N ASP A 16 81.40 33.77 55.02
CA ASP A 16 82.55 34.67 55.05
C ASP A 16 83.37 34.43 56.33
N LYS A 17 84.34 33.52 56.17
CA LYS A 17 85.52 33.41 57.02
C LYS A 17 86.66 34.06 56.25
N SER A 18 87.11 35.26 56.65
CA SER A 18 88.48 35.69 56.34
C SER A 18 89.05 36.71 57.35
N SER A 19 90.10 36.25 58.04
CA SER A 19 91.23 36.97 58.68
C SER A 19 90.94 38.29 59.40
N ILE A 20 90.94 38.35 60.74
CA ILE A 20 92.16 38.41 61.58
C ILE A 20 93.31 39.15 60.87
N ASN A 21 93.45 40.45 61.14
CA ASN A 21 94.78 41.06 61.22
C ASN A 21 94.79 42.14 62.31
N ALA A 22 95.41 41.76 63.43
CA ALA A 22 95.77 42.64 64.52
C ALA A 22 96.81 43.66 64.04
N GLY A 23 96.40 44.93 63.92
CA GLY A 23 97.30 46.06 63.66
C GLY A 23 98.13 46.37 64.91
N LYS A 24 99.41 45.99 64.86
CA LYS A 24 100.47 46.36 65.81
C LYS A 24 100.50 47.87 66.05
N ARG A 25 100.51 48.27 67.32
CA ARG A 25 100.90 49.61 67.77
C ARG A 25 102.37 49.87 67.37
N LEU A 26 102.59 50.69 66.36
CA LEU A 26 103.90 51.30 66.09
C LEU A 26 104.17 52.35 67.19
N ARG A 27 105.13 52.05 68.06
CA ARG A 27 105.82 53.05 68.90
C ARG A 27 106.66 53.91 67.96
N VAL A 28 106.30 55.19 67.80
CA VAL A 28 107.15 56.18 67.13
C VAL A 28 108.16 56.66 68.17
N GLU A 29 109.42 56.26 68.03
CA GLU A 29 110.50 56.86 68.79
C GLU A 29 110.67 58.32 68.39
N GLY A 30 110.80 59.18 69.40
CA GLY A 30 110.93 60.62 69.26
C GLY A 30 112.27 61.01 68.67
N ASN A 31 112.38 60.94 67.34
CA ASN A 31 113.30 61.80 66.62
C ASN A 31 112.62 63.16 66.42
N LYS A 32 113.28 64.22 66.87
CA LYS A 32 112.90 65.61 66.62
C LYS A 32 112.93 65.85 65.11
N ARG A 33 111.82 65.52 64.45
CA ARG A 33 111.55 65.93 63.09
C ARG A 33 111.62 67.44 63.03
N THR A 34 112.35 67.93 62.05
CA THR A 34 112.46 69.35 61.78
C THR A 34 111.08 69.89 61.39
N GLU A 35 110.76 71.14 61.74
CA GLU A 35 109.44 71.75 61.49
C GLU A 35 108.98 71.61 60.02
N GLU A 36 109.94 71.57 59.09
CA GLU A 36 109.79 71.31 57.66
C GLU A 36 109.15 69.93 57.36
N GLU A 37 109.58 68.87 58.05
CA GLU A 37 109.06 67.49 57.87
C GLU A 37 107.61 67.37 58.38
N CYS A 38 107.26 68.09 59.45
CA CYS A 38 105.88 68.18 59.93
C CYS A 38 104.98 68.89 58.91
N ARG A 39 105.44 69.99 58.31
CA ARG A 39 104.68 70.69 57.24
C ARG A 39 104.57 69.85 55.97
N GLN A 40 105.59 69.07 55.62
CA GLN A 40 105.54 68.16 54.47
C GLN A 40 104.56 67.01 54.72
N MET A 41 104.55 66.45 55.93
CA MET A 41 103.59 65.42 56.33
C MET A 41 102.15 65.93 56.35
N LEU A 42 101.93 67.17 56.81
CA LEU A 42 100.61 67.79 56.78
C LEU A 42 100.11 67.97 55.34
N ARG A 43 100.98 68.43 54.42
CA ARG A 43 100.66 68.52 52.99
C ARG A 43 100.34 67.16 52.37
N MET A 44 101.10 66.12 52.72
CA MET A 44 100.81 64.75 52.29
C MET A 44 99.46 64.25 52.81
N ALA A 45 99.16 64.50 54.09
CA ALA A 45 97.87 64.14 54.68
C ALA A 45 96.69 64.92 54.07
N GLU A 46 96.89 66.19 53.71
CA GLU A 46 95.89 67.00 53.00
C GLU A 46 95.64 66.47 51.57
N ILE A 47 96.69 66.07 50.86
CA ILE A 47 96.59 65.43 49.54
C ILE A 47 95.83 64.11 49.65
N GLU A 48 96.21 63.25 50.59
CA GLU A 48 95.54 61.97 50.83
C GLU A 48 94.06 62.18 51.23
N ASN A 49 93.75 63.16 52.10
CA ASN A 49 92.37 63.47 52.46
C ASN A 49 91.55 63.94 51.26
N LYS A 50 92.17 64.71 50.36
CA LYS A 50 91.54 65.15 49.11
C LYS A 50 91.29 63.96 48.18
N GLU A 51 92.26 63.09 47.98
CA GLU A 51 92.12 61.86 47.18
C GLU A 51 91.04 60.93 47.74
N LEU A 52 90.99 60.75 49.07
CA LEU A 52 89.94 59.96 49.73
C LEU A 52 88.55 60.58 49.56
N LYS A 53 88.43 61.91 49.63
CA LYS A 53 87.16 62.61 49.35
C LYS A 53 86.74 62.45 47.90
N ASP A 54 87.66 62.58 46.95
CA ASP A 54 87.38 62.39 45.53
C ASP A 54 87.01 60.92 45.22
N SER A 55 87.67 59.95 45.86
CA SER A 55 87.33 58.53 45.78
C SER A 55 85.96 58.23 46.38
N LEU A 56 85.64 58.79 47.57
CA LEU A 56 84.33 58.63 48.19
C LEU A 56 83.23 59.21 47.30
N ARG A 57 83.42 60.43 46.78
CA ARG A 57 82.51 61.07 45.84
C ARG A 57 82.32 60.23 44.56
N TYR A 58 83.39 59.65 44.04
CA TYR A 58 83.31 58.76 42.88
C TYR A 58 82.47 57.52 43.19
N VAL A 59 82.67 56.88 44.34
CA VAL A 59 81.87 55.72 44.79
C VAL A 59 80.41 56.10 45.00
N GLU A 60 80.11 57.26 45.60
CA GLU A 60 78.73 57.76 45.77
C GLU A 60 78.04 57.99 44.43
N ILE A 61 78.74 58.58 43.45
CA ILE A 61 78.23 58.75 42.09
C ILE A 61 77.98 57.39 41.43
N GLN A 62 78.89 56.43 41.57
CA GLN A 62 78.72 55.08 41.02
C GLN A 62 77.55 54.34 41.68
N LEU A 63 77.38 54.50 42.99
CA LEU A 63 76.25 53.93 43.72
C LEU A 63 74.94 54.57 43.28
N ALA A 64 74.91 55.89 43.11
CA ALA A 64 73.74 56.62 42.59
C ALA A 64 73.38 56.16 41.16
N LYS A 65 74.37 56.04 40.27
CA LYS A 65 74.18 55.51 38.91
C LYS A 65 73.68 54.06 38.91
N SER A 66 74.21 53.22 39.80
CA SER A 66 73.78 51.82 39.93
C SER A 66 72.34 51.72 40.44
N ARG A 67 71.95 52.58 41.39
CA ARG A 67 70.57 52.67 41.87
C ARG A 67 69.61 53.18 40.80
N GLU A 68 70.02 54.19 40.03
CA GLU A 68 69.25 54.68 38.90
C GLU A 68 69.07 53.59 37.84
N GLY A 69 70.16 52.89 37.48
CA GLY A 69 70.13 51.77 36.54
C GLY A 69 69.24 50.63 37.01
N TYR A 70 69.31 50.27 38.30
CA TYR A 70 68.42 49.28 38.89
C TYR A 70 66.95 49.73 38.84
N GLY A 71 66.67 51.00 39.15
CA GLY A 71 65.32 51.56 39.05
C GLY A 71 64.77 51.52 37.63
N GLN A 72 65.58 51.85 36.63
CA GLN A 72 65.21 51.72 35.22
C GLN A 72 64.95 50.25 34.82
N LEU A 73 65.76 49.32 35.32
CA LEU A 73 65.57 47.89 35.07
C LEU A 73 64.28 47.38 35.70
N CYS A 74 63.96 47.78 36.93
CA CYS A 74 62.69 47.44 37.59
C CYS A 74 61.48 47.96 36.80
N ARG A 75 61.50 49.21 36.33
CA ARG A 75 60.42 49.73 35.48
C ARG A 75 60.25 48.94 34.19
N LYS A 76 61.35 48.63 33.50
CA LYS A 76 61.31 47.78 32.29
C LYS A 76 60.76 46.39 32.57
N TYR A 77 61.07 45.82 33.73
CA TYR A 77 60.55 44.53 34.16
C TYR A 77 59.04 44.61 34.44
N GLU A 78 58.57 45.65 35.13
CA GLU A 78 57.15 45.90 35.37
C GLU A 78 56.38 46.11 34.06
N ASP A 79 56.90 46.93 33.14
CA ASP A 79 56.32 47.16 31.81
C ASP A 79 56.22 45.84 31.01
N ALA A 80 57.29 45.04 30.98
CA ALA A 80 57.29 43.74 30.31
C ALA A 80 56.29 42.75 30.96
N GLN A 81 56.14 42.80 32.29
CA GLN A 81 55.16 41.98 32.99
C GLN A 81 53.71 42.41 32.66
N GLU A 82 53.45 43.71 32.51
CA GLU A 82 52.15 44.22 32.06
C GLU A 82 51.84 43.79 30.61
N GLU A 83 52.83 43.85 29.71
CA GLU A 83 52.68 43.37 28.33
C GLU A 83 52.38 41.87 28.26
N ILE A 84 53.06 41.03 29.05
CA ILE A 84 52.76 39.61 29.17
C ILE A 84 51.32 39.40 29.66
N GLY A 85 50.87 40.19 30.63
CA GLY A 85 49.49 40.16 31.10
C GLY A 85 48.48 40.44 29.98
N LYS A 86 48.71 41.50 29.19
CA LYS A 86 47.88 41.84 28.02
C LYS A 86 47.88 40.73 26.96
N CYS A 87 49.04 40.13 26.67
CA CYS A 87 49.13 39.00 25.74
C CYS A 87 48.34 37.78 26.23
N HIS A 88 48.42 37.44 27.51
CA HIS A 88 47.62 36.34 28.08
C HIS A 88 46.12 36.59 27.99
N GLU A 89 45.67 37.82 28.26
CA GLU A 89 44.25 38.18 28.06
C GLU A 89 43.82 38.05 26.60
N GLN A 90 44.65 38.49 25.65
CA GLN A 90 44.36 38.36 24.21
C GLN A 90 44.26 36.89 23.80
N ILE A 91 45.19 36.04 24.25
CA ILE A 91 45.16 34.59 24.00
C ILE A 91 43.90 33.96 24.61
N ALA A 92 43.50 34.36 25.82
CA ALA A 92 42.27 33.87 26.45
C ALA A 92 41.02 34.26 25.66
N ARG A 93 40.92 35.52 25.20
CA ARG A 93 39.80 35.97 24.34
C ARG A 93 39.77 35.20 23.02
N GLN A 94 40.92 35.02 22.37
CA GLN A 94 40.99 34.27 21.11
C GLN A 94 40.63 32.80 21.30
N THR A 95 41.04 32.19 22.42
CA THR A 95 40.68 30.81 22.76
C THR A 95 39.17 30.66 22.91
N ASN A 96 38.50 31.62 23.56
CA ASN A 96 37.04 31.62 23.72
C ASN A 96 36.31 31.78 22.36
N ILE A 97 36.81 32.65 21.48
CA ILE A 97 36.28 32.82 20.12
C ILE A 97 36.41 31.51 19.32
N ASN A 98 37.60 30.90 19.33
CA ASN A 98 37.83 29.64 18.63
C ASN A 98 36.95 28.51 19.20
N HIS A 99 36.73 28.48 20.52
CA HIS A 99 35.83 27.50 21.13
C HIS A 99 34.38 27.69 20.67
N ALA A 100 33.89 28.93 20.65
CA ALA A 100 32.54 29.24 20.15
C ALA A 100 32.37 28.89 18.66
N GLN A 101 33.38 29.18 17.83
CA GLN A 101 33.39 28.80 16.42
C GLN A 101 33.39 27.27 16.23
N ALA A 102 34.15 26.54 17.04
CA ALA A 102 34.17 25.08 17.00
C ALA A 102 32.80 24.48 17.36
N GLN A 103 32.12 25.02 18.39
CA GLN A 103 30.75 24.62 18.74
C GLN A 103 29.77 24.91 17.60
N GLN A 104 29.87 26.07 16.96
CA GLN A 104 28.99 26.42 15.82
C GLN A 104 29.19 25.47 14.63
N ILE A 105 30.45 25.10 14.33
CA ILE A 105 30.76 24.11 13.28
C ILE A 105 30.18 22.75 13.65
N GLU A 106 30.28 22.33 14.92
CA GLU A 106 29.68 21.07 15.39
C GLU A 106 28.16 21.07 15.26
N GLU A 107 27.48 22.16 15.63
CA GLU A 107 26.02 22.29 15.50
C GLU A 107 25.57 22.28 14.03
N MET A 108 26.29 22.97 13.14
CA MET A 108 26.00 22.92 11.70
C MET A 108 26.25 21.52 11.14
N GLY A 109 27.29 20.82 11.58
CA GLY A 109 27.55 19.43 11.22
C GLY A 109 26.38 18.51 11.58
N LYS A 110 25.87 18.61 12.82
CA LYS A 110 24.69 17.85 13.27
C LYS A 110 23.45 18.14 12.43
N LYS A 111 23.16 19.42 12.14
CA LYS A 111 22.02 19.80 11.27
C LYS A 111 22.16 19.25 9.85
N MET A 112 23.37 19.23 9.31
CA MET A 112 23.64 18.66 7.98
C MET A 112 23.42 17.14 7.98
N ASP A 113 23.89 16.44 9.02
CA ASP A 113 23.67 14.99 9.17
C ASP A 113 22.17 14.65 9.34
N GLU A 114 21.44 15.42 10.12
CA GLU A 114 19.98 15.29 10.26
C GLU A 114 19.24 15.51 8.93
N PHE A 115 19.66 16.52 8.16
CA PHE A 115 19.10 16.79 6.83
C PHE A 115 19.36 15.63 5.86
N VAL A 116 20.59 15.10 5.82
CA VAL A 116 20.95 13.94 5.00
C VAL A 116 20.16 12.69 5.42
N ALA A 117 19.98 12.46 6.72
CA ALA A 117 19.18 11.35 7.23
C ALA A 117 17.70 11.48 6.82
N SER A 118 17.11 12.67 6.95
CA SER A 118 15.74 12.97 6.55
C SER A 118 15.53 12.80 5.04
N GLN A 119 16.45 13.31 4.22
CA GLN A 119 16.40 13.14 2.76
C GLN A 119 16.48 11.65 2.37
N LYS A 120 17.34 10.88 3.03
CA LYS A 120 17.45 9.43 2.80
C LYS A 120 16.17 8.69 3.19
N GLU A 121 15.55 9.04 4.33
CA GLU A 121 14.27 8.45 4.73
C GLU A 121 13.15 8.78 3.73
N MET A 122 13.09 10.03 3.25
CA MET A 122 12.13 10.44 2.22
C MET A 122 12.33 9.65 0.91
N TYR A 123 13.57 9.47 0.48
CA TYR A 123 13.90 8.68 -0.70
C TYR A 123 13.55 7.21 -0.54
N GLU A 124 13.85 6.60 0.61
CA GLU A 124 13.49 5.21 0.92
C GLU A 124 11.95 5.02 0.94
N LYS A 125 11.19 5.97 1.53
CA LYS A 125 9.72 5.98 1.48
C LYS A 125 9.18 6.12 0.06
N SER A 126 9.75 7.01 -0.75
CA SER A 126 9.36 7.19 -2.15
C SER A 126 9.61 5.92 -2.97
N LYS A 127 10.79 5.32 -2.82
CA LYS A 127 11.17 4.06 -3.45
C LYS A 127 10.21 2.91 -3.07
N PHE A 128 9.83 2.82 -1.81
CA PHE A 128 8.85 1.83 -1.36
C PHE A 128 7.48 2.03 -2.03
N LYS A 129 6.98 3.28 -2.08
CA LYS A 129 5.71 3.59 -2.77
C LYS A 129 5.73 3.21 -4.25
N VAL A 130 6.82 3.54 -4.96
CA VAL A 130 6.99 3.16 -6.37
C VAL A 130 6.97 1.63 -6.54
N SER A 131 7.66 0.90 -5.66
CA SER A 131 7.63 -0.57 -5.69
C SER A 131 6.23 -1.14 -5.43
N THR A 132 5.47 -0.55 -4.51
CA THR A 132 4.09 -0.97 -4.23
C THR A 132 3.18 -0.72 -5.43
N TYR A 133 3.28 0.46 -6.07
CA TYR A 133 2.51 0.75 -7.28
C TYR A 133 2.89 -0.16 -8.44
N GLN A 134 4.17 -0.52 -8.58
CA GLN A 134 4.58 -1.50 -9.59
C GLN A 134 3.94 -2.87 -9.34
N ASN A 135 3.97 -3.37 -8.11
CA ASN A 135 3.33 -4.65 -7.78
C ASN A 135 1.82 -4.62 -8.03
N GLU A 136 1.15 -3.48 -7.79
CA GLU A 136 -0.28 -3.31 -8.07
C GLU A 136 -0.57 -3.29 -9.57
N ILE A 137 0.29 -2.64 -10.37
CA ILE A 137 0.22 -2.67 -11.83
C ILE A 137 0.36 -4.11 -12.33
N ASP A 138 1.36 -4.85 -11.86
CA ASP A 138 1.60 -6.23 -12.28
C ASP A 138 0.39 -7.13 -11.97
N MET A 139 -0.20 -7.02 -10.78
CA MET A 139 -1.42 -7.77 -10.42
C MET A 139 -2.62 -7.42 -11.32
N ARG A 140 -2.80 -6.12 -11.63
CA ARG A 140 -3.88 -5.68 -12.55
C ARG A 140 -3.64 -6.17 -13.97
N GLU A 141 -2.40 -6.20 -14.44
CA GLU A 141 -2.05 -6.74 -15.75
C GLU A 141 -2.32 -8.25 -15.83
N GLU A 142 -2.01 -9.01 -14.79
CA GLU A 142 -2.37 -10.43 -14.70
C GLU A 142 -3.90 -10.65 -14.74
N GLU A 143 -4.67 -9.83 -14.03
CA GLU A 143 -6.14 -9.88 -14.05
C GLU A 143 -6.69 -9.54 -15.44
N ILE A 144 -6.18 -8.49 -16.09
CA ILE A 144 -6.54 -8.12 -17.47
C ILE A 144 -6.25 -9.30 -18.42
N ASN A 145 -5.09 -9.95 -18.30
CA ASN A 145 -4.73 -11.09 -19.14
C ASN A 145 -5.60 -12.33 -18.89
N ARG A 146 -6.09 -12.51 -17.66
CA ARG A 146 -7.07 -13.55 -17.33
C ARG A 146 -8.43 -13.24 -17.97
N LEU A 147 -8.91 -12.01 -17.82
CA LEU A 147 -10.19 -11.58 -18.39
C LEU A 147 -10.18 -11.64 -19.92
N LYS A 148 -9.08 -11.23 -20.57
CA LYS A 148 -8.90 -11.37 -22.02
C LYS A 148 -9.01 -12.82 -22.49
N ARG A 149 -8.41 -13.77 -21.77
CA ARG A 149 -8.54 -15.20 -22.08
C ARG A 149 -9.98 -15.70 -21.92
N GLN A 150 -10.69 -15.25 -20.89
CA GLN A 150 -12.10 -15.60 -20.69
C GLN A 150 -12.98 -15.01 -21.80
N LEU A 151 -12.74 -13.76 -22.21
CA LEU A 151 -13.46 -13.14 -23.32
C LEU A 151 -13.24 -13.92 -24.63
N GLY A 152 -11.99 -14.27 -24.96
CA GLY A 152 -11.72 -15.09 -26.15
C GLY A 152 -12.46 -16.45 -26.13
N GLN A 153 -12.50 -17.12 -24.98
CA GLN A 153 -13.29 -18.36 -24.83
C GLN A 153 -14.79 -18.14 -25.05
N ARG A 154 -15.35 -17.02 -24.58
CA ARG A 154 -16.76 -16.69 -24.78
C ARG A 154 -17.06 -16.31 -26.23
N GLU A 155 -16.13 -15.64 -26.91
CA GLU A 155 -16.23 -15.36 -28.34
C GLU A 155 -16.26 -16.68 -29.14
N ASP A 156 -15.36 -17.62 -28.84
CA ASP A 156 -15.37 -18.96 -29.46
C ASP A 156 -16.69 -19.73 -29.20
N GLU A 157 -17.25 -19.63 -27.99
CA GLU A 157 -18.56 -20.23 -27.64
C GLU A 157 -19.70 -19.60 -28.46
N VAL A 158 -19.69 -18.28 -28.64
CA VAL A 158 -20.70 -17.55 -29.43
C VAL A 158 -20.60 -17.96 -30.90
N ASP A 159 -19.41 -18.04 -31.46
CA ASP A 159 -19.19 -18.48 -32.84
C ASP A 159 -19.69 -19.91 -33.07
N MET A 160 -19.44 -20.82 -32.12
CA MET A 160 -19.98 -22.18 -32.16
C MET A 160 -21.52 -22.21 -32.14
N LEU A 161 -22.14 -21.40 -31.28
CA LEU A 161 -23.60 -21.31 -31.18
C LEU A 161 -24.21 -20.72 -32.45
N ASN A 162 -23.58 -19.70 -33.03
CA ASN A 162 -23.99 -19.10 -34.31
C ASN A 162 -23.95 -20.13 -35.44
N ALA A 163 -22.85 -20.89 -35.58
CA ALA A 163 -22.74 -21.94 -36.58
C ALA A 163 -23.82 -23.04 -36.41
N LYS A 164 -24.14 -23.40 -35.15
CA LYS A 164 -25.22 -24.35 -34.85
C LYS A 164 -26.60 -23.78 -35.19
N GLN A 165 -26.82 -22.49 -34.94
CA GLN A 165 -28.06 -21.80 -35.28
C GLN A 165 -28.26 -21.74 -36.79
N GLU A 166 -27.20 -21.43 -37.55
CA GLU A 166 -27.21 -21.44 -39.01
C GLU A 166 -27.56 -22.83 -39.55
N GLN A 167 -26.91 -23.89 -39.08
CA GLN A 167 -27.23 -25.26 -39.46
C GLN A 167 -28.69 -25.64 -39.13
N MET A 168 -29.23 -25.18 -38.01
CA MET A 168 -30.62 -25.44 -37.64
C MET A 168 -31.59 -24.65 -38.52
N SER A 169 -31.23 -23.43 -38.90
CA SER A 169 -32.00 -22.59 -39.82
C SER A 169 -32.06 -23.21 -41.22
N GLU A 170 -30.95 -23.75 -41.73
CA GLU A 170 -30.92 -24.49 -43.00
C GLU A 170 -31.86 -25.70 -42.97
N ARG A 171 -31.77 -26.53 -41.92
CA ARG A 171 -32.68 -27.68 -41.76
C ARG A 171 -34.14 -27.28 -41.65
N MET A 172 -34.43 -26.16 -40.99
CA MET A 172 -35.79 -25.64 -40.88
C MET A 172 -36.30 -25.23 -42.26
N HIS A 173 -35.46 -24.57 -43.06
CA HIS A 173 -35.77 -24.21 -44.44
C HIS A 173 -36.04 -25.44 -45.33
N ASP A 174 -35.19 -26.48 -45.24
CA ASP A 174 -35.40 -27.74 -45.97
C ASP A 174 -36.76 -28.39 -45.62
N ILE A 175 -37.14 -28.38 -44.34
CA ILE A 175 -38.42 -28.91 -43.87
C ILE A 175 -39.60 -28.05 -44.37
N GLU A 176 -39.45 -26.73 -44.39
CA GLU A 176 -40.47 -25.81 -44.92
C GLU A 176 -40.70 -26.06 -46.43
N GLU A 177 -39.63 -26.24 -47.21
CA GLU A 177 -39.73 -26.57 -48.64
C GLU A 177 -40.38 -27.95 -48.86
N GLU A 178 -40.01 -28.97 -48.08
CA GLU A 178 -40.66 -30.29 -48.15
C GLU A 178 -42.16 -30.20 -47.82
N LEU A 179 -42.53 -29.43 -46.79
CA LEU A 179 -43.93 -29.19 -46.42
C LEU A 179 -44.70 -28.47 -47.52
N GLU A 180 -44.09 -27.49 -48.18
CA GLU A 180 -44.69 -26.80 -49.33
C GLU A 180 -44.96 -27.76 -50.50
N LEU A 181 -43.98 -28.59 -50.85
CA LEU A 181 -44.13 -29.62 -51.89
C LEU A 181 -45.23 -30.63 -51.55
N LYS A 182 -45.27 -31.13 -50.31
CA LYS A 182 -46.31 -32.07 -49.83
C LYS A 182 -47.70 -31.43 -49.82
N SER A 183 -47.80 -30.17 -49.43
CA SER A 183 -49.05 -29.40 -49.48
C SER A 183 -49.55 -29.23 -50.92
N GLY A 184 -48.65 -28.89 -51.85
CA GLY A 184 -48.96 -28.81 -53.28
C GLY A 184 -49.45 -30.13 -53.86
N GLU A 185 -48.78 -31.25 -53.54
CA GLU A 185 -49.21 -32.60 -53.95
C GLU A 185 -50.57 -32.97 -53.35
N ASN A 186 -50.81 -32.67 -52.07
CA ASN A 186 -52.09 -32.92 -51.41
C ASN A 186 -53.24 -32.16 -52.10
N ASN A 187 -53.02 -30.90 -52.44
CA ASN A 187 -54.00 -30.09 -53.19
C ASN A 187 -54.27 -30.67 -54.58
N ARG A 188 -53.24 -31.15 -55.28
CA ARG A 188 -53.39 -31.84 -56.57
C ARG A 188 -54.23 -33.12 -56.43
N LEU A 189 -53.93 -33.94 -55.42
CA LEU A 189 -54.69 -35.17 -55.15
C LEU A 189 -56.14 -34.86 -54.77
N ARG A 190 -56.40 -33.82 -53.97
CA ARG A 190 -57.77 -33.36 -53.67
C ARG A 190 -58.53 -32.95 -54.93
N ALA A 191 -57.89 -32.23 -55.84
CA ALA A 191 -58.48 -31.87 -57.12
C ALA A 191 -58.79 -33.11 -57.98
N GLN A 192 -57.86 -34.07 -58.06
CA GLN A 192 -58.08 -35.35 -58.76
C GLN A 192 -59.23 -36.15 -58.16
N VAL A 193 -59.33 -36.22 -56.82
CA VAL A 193 -60.44 -36.87 -56.13
C VAL A 193 -61.75 -36.18 -56.48
N ALA A 194 -61.81 -34.85 -56.45
CA ALA A 194 -63.02 -34.11 -56.82
C ALA A 194 -63.44 -34.33 -58.29
N ASP A 195 -62.47 -34.36 -59.21
CA ASP A 195 -62.73 -34.67 -60.63
C ASP A 195 -63.25 -36.11 -60.79
N MET A 196 -62.64 -37.08 -60.11
CA MET A 196 -63.11 -38.47 -60.10
C MET A 196 -64.51 -38.60 -59.51
N GLU A 197 -64.78 -37.96 -58.37
CA GLU A 197 -66.11 -37.91 -57.75
C GLU A 197 -67.15 -37.35 -58.72
N LYS A 198 -66.81 -36.28 -59.47
CA LYS A 198 -67.66 -35.73 -60.52
C LYS A 198 -67.90 -36.73 -61.65
N THR A 199 -66.86 -37.38 -62.18
CA THR A 199 -67.04 -38.39 -63.24
C THR A 199 -67.89 -39.58 -62.79
N VAL A 200 -67.74 -40.02 -61.54
CA VAL A 200 -68.57 -41.08 -60.96
C VAL A 200 -70.02 -40.63 -60.83
N ALA A 201 -70.26 -39.38 -60.39
CA ALA A 201 -71.60 -38.81 -60.33
C ALA A 201 -72.24 -38.72 -61.73
N ASP A 202 -71.50 -38.22 -62.73
CA ASP A 202 -71.96 -38.12 -64.12
C ASP A 202 -72.29 -39.51 -64.71
N LEU A 203 -71.45 -40.51 -64.45
CA LEU A 203 -71.72 -41.91 -64.85
C LEU A 203 -72.94 -42.50 -64.13
N TYR A 204 -73.14 -42.16 -62.87
CA TYR A 204 -74.32 -42.61 -62.11
C TYR A 204 -75.62 -42.00 -62.67
N VAL A 205 -75.60 -40.70 -63.00
CA VAL A 205 -76.71 -40.01 -63.69
C VAL A 205 -76.94 -40.58 -65.09
N SER A 206 -75.88 -40.84 -65.86
CA SER A 206 -75.98 -41.43 -67.20
C SER A 206 -76.51 -42.87 -67.19
N ARG A 207 -76.13 -43.68 -66.18
CA ARG A 207 -76.54 -45.09 -66.04
C ARG A 207 -77.98 -45.25 -65.56
N LYS A 208 -78.46 -44.33 -64.70
CA LYS A 208 -79.90 -44.13 -64.48
C LYS A 208 -80.43 -43.19 -65.58
N GLY A 209 -80.49 -43.68 -66.82
CA GLY A 209 -80.85 -42.86 -67.98
C GLY A 209 -82.03 -41.93 -67.69
N GLU A 210 -82.00 -40.71 -68.24
CA GLU A 210 -82.80 -39.53 -67.86
C GLU A 210 -84.26 -39.83 -67.43
N GLY A 211 -84.95 -40.74 -68.12
CA GLY A 211 -86.30 -41.19 -67.74
C GLY A 211 -86.43 -42.00 -66.44
N SER A 212 -85.41 -42.73 -66.00
CA SER A 212 -85.44 -43.48 -64.73
C SER A 212 -85.36 -42.57 -63.52
N PHE A 213 -84.61 -41.47 -63.59
CA PHE A 213 -84.56 -40.48 -62.52
C PHE A 213 -85.85 -39.67 -62.48
N GLU A 214 -86.40 -39.35 -63.64
CA GLU A 214 -87.68 -38.64 -63.76
C GLU A 214 -88.85 -39.47 -63.23
N VAL A 215 -88.87 -40.79 -63.50
CA VAL A 215 -89.85 -41.73 -62.93
C VAL A 215 -89.67 -41.89 -61.42
N GLU A 216 -88.44 -41.93 -60.89
CA GLU A 216 -88.20 -42.01 -59.44
C GLU A 216 -88.58 -40.70 -58.74
N MET A 217 -88.34 -39.54 -59.38
CA MET A 217 -88.79 -38.23 -58.93
C MET A 217 -90.32 -38.10 -58.95
N GLU A 218 -90.98 -38.57 -60.01
CA GLU A 218 -92.45 -38.65 -60.08
C GLU A 218 -93.02 -39.58 -59.01
N LYS A 219 -92.41 -40.74 -58.80
CA LYS A 219 -92.80 -41.68 -57.75
C LYS A 219 -92.64 -41.07 -56.35
N LEU A 220 -91.55 -40.36 -56.08
CA LEU A 220 -91.33 -39.67 -54.81
C LEU A 220 -92.26 -38.47 -54.63
N LYS A 221 -92.58 -37.73 -55.70
CA LYS A 221 -93.62 -36.69 -55.68
C LYS A 221 -94.99 -37.29 -55.36
N ALA A 222 -95.34 -38.41 -55.99
CA ALA A 222 -96.58 -39.12 -55.73
C ALA A 222 -96.66 -39.68 -54.28
N ASP A 223 -95.55 -40.23 -53.76
CA ASP A 223 -95.48 -40.68 -52.36
C ASP A 223 -95.56 -39.49 -51.38
N ASN A 224 -94.94 -38.34 -51.70
CA ASN A 224 -95.07 -37.12 -50.91
C ASN A 224 -96.51 -36.59 -50.92
N GLU A 225 -97.17 -36.55 -52.07
CA GLU A 225 -98.59 -36.19 -52.17
C GLU A 225 -99.45 -37.16 -51.35
N ARG A 226 -99.17 -38.46 -51.44
CA ARG A 226 -99.86 -39.48 -50.63
C ARG A 226 -99.61 -39.29 -49.13
N LEU A 227 -98.39 -38.96 -48.72
CA LEU A 227 -98.05 -38.68 -47.32
C LEU A 227 -98.74 -37.41 -46.83
N ILE A 228 -98.80 -36.35 -47.64
CA ILE A 228 -99.54 -35.13 -47.33
C ILE A 228 -101.04 -35.46 -47.16
N LEU A 229 -101.61 -36.28 -48.04
CA LEU A 229 -103.00 -36.75 -47.92
C LEU A 229 -103.20 -37.57 -46.64
N LEU A 230 -102.26 -38.46 -46.31
CA LEU A 230 -102.32 -39.27 -45.09
C LEU A 230 -102.24 -38.39 -43.83
N LEU A 231 -101.35 -37.40 -43.83
CA LEU A 231 -101.23 -36.42 -42.76
C LEU A 231 -102.51 -35.60 -42.63
N ARG A 232 -103.11 -35.14 -43.73
CA ARG A 232 -104.43 -34.48 -43.72
C ARG A 232 -105.54 -35.36 -43.15
N SER A 233 -105.47 -36.67 -43.35
CA SER A 233 -106.44 -37.61 -42.79
C SER A 233 -106.22 -37.89 -41.30
N SER A 234 -105.09 -37.47 -40.73
CA SER A 234 -104.85 -37.54 -39.29
C SER A 234 -105.41 -36.30 -38.59
N ASN A 235 -106.07 -36.50 -37.45
CA ASN A 235 -106.77 -35.44 -36.71
C ASN A 235 -105.88 -34.24 -36.34
N ASP A 236 -104.56 -34.45 -36.24
CA ASP A 236 -103.61 -33.42 -35.84
C ASP A 236 -103.28 -32.40 -36.95
N TYR A 237 -103.61 -32.71 -38.21
CA TYR A 237 -103.31 -31.86 -39.38
C TYR A 237 -104.53 -31.61 -40.28
N GLN A 238 -105.73 -32.04 -39.87
CA GLN A 238 -106.95 -31.95 -40.66
C GLN A 238 -107.35 -30.51 -41.01
N ASP A 239 -107.05 -29.56 -40.11
CA ASP A 239 -107.35 -28.13 -40.27
C ASP A 239 -106.17 -27.32 -40.84
N MET A 240 -105.06 -27.96 -41.17
CA MET A 240 -103.87 -27.30 -41.71
C MET A 240 -103.88 -27.29 -43.24
N THR A 241 -103.48 -26.16 -43.83
CA THR A 241 -103.28 -26.11 -45.28
C THR A 241 -102.02 -26.88 -45.67
N GLU A 242 -101.97 -27.39 -46.90
CA GLU A 242 -100.83 -28.16 -47.41
C GLU A 242 -99.49 -27.41 -47.27
N ALA A 243 -99.52 -26.09 -47.46
CA ALA A 243 -98.36 -25.21 -47.24
C ALA A 243 -97.90 -25.19 -45.77
N ASP A 244 -98.83 -25.25 -44.81
CA ASP A 244 -98.52 -25.21 -43.39
C ASP A 244 -97.94 -26.55 -42.89
N ILE A 245 -98.39 -27.67 -43.44
CA ILE A 245 -97.85 -29.01 -43.15
C ILE A 245 -96.39 -29.10 -43.61
N LEU A 246 -96.09 -28.64 -44.84
CA LEU A 246 -94.73 -28.59 -45.38
C LEU A 246 -93.80 -27.68 -44.54
N LYS A 247 -94.30 -26.51 -44.13
CA LYS A 247 -93.53 -25.56 -43.31
C LYS A 247 -93.20 -26.11 -41.91
N LYS A 248 -94.12 -26.86 -41.31
CA LYS A 248 -93.92 -27.52 -40.00
C LYS A 248 -92.94 -28.70 -40.08
N ALA A 249 -92.92 -29.44 -41.19
CA ALA A 249 -91.92 -30.48 -41.45
C ALA A 249 -90.49 -29.91 -41.67
N GLN A 250 -90.38 -28.80 -42.42
CA GLN A 250 -89.09 -28.18 -42.74
C GLN A 250 -88.41 -27.53 -41.53
N SER A 251 -89.19 -27.07 -40.56
CA SER A 251 -88.72 -26.44 -39.32
C SER A 251 -88.21 -27.43 -38.26
N GLN A 252 -88.54 -28.73 -38.36
CA GLN A 252 -87.97 -29.77 -37.49
C GLN A 252 -86.60 -30.29 -37.98
N SER A 253 -86.22 -30.06 -39.24
CA SER A 253 -85.01 -30.63 -39.85
C SER A 253 -83.71 -29.85 -39.59
N THR A 254 -83.75 -28.62 -39.06
CA THR A 254 -82.55 -27.75 -38.94
C THR A 254 -82.08 -27.50 -37.49
N GLY A 255 -82.59 -28.26 -36.52
CA GLY A 255 -82.20 -28.19 -35.11
C GLY A 255 -80.85 -28.88 -34.82
N GLY A 256 -79.74 -28.36 -35.35
CA GLY A 256 -78.41 -28.94 -35.15
C GLY A 256 -77.28 -27.90 -34.99
N SER A 257 -76.89 -27.66 -33.73
CA SER A 257 -75.54 -27.27 -33.30
C SER A 257 -74.98 -25.88 -33.71
N LYS A 258 -75.35 -24.83 -32.97
CA LYS A 258 -74.51 -23.61 -32.85
C LYS A 258 -73.47 -23.81 -31.74
N ARG A 259 -72.26 -24.22 -32.12
CA ARG A 259 -71.07 -24.27 -31.26
C ARG A 259 -70.55 -22.84 -30.99
N GLY A 260 -70.21 -22.59 -29.74
CA GLY A 260 -70.01 -21.27 -29.14
C GLY A 260 -68.78 -20.49 -29.59
N LYS A 261 -68.93 -19.16 -29.50
CA LYS A 261 -67.84 -18.18 -29.47
C LYS A 261 -67.31 -18.09 -28.04
N SER A 262 -66.03 -18.40 -27.85
CA SER A 262 -65.32 -18.19 -26.59
C SER A 262 -64.87 -16.74 -26.44
N ASN A 263 -65.01 -16.26 -25.21
CA ASN A 263 -64.73 -14.94 -24.70
C ASN A 263 -63.28 -14.50 -24.88
N GLU A 264 -63.13 -13.26 -25.31
CA GLU A 264 -61.94 -12.44 -25.15
C GLU A 264 -62.16 -11.59 -23.89
N ALA A 265 -61.50 -11.94 -22.78
CA ALA A 265 -61.60 -11.23 -21.52
C ALA A 265 -60.21 -10.90 -20.96
N SER A 266 -59.79 -9.67 -21.26
CA SER A 266 -59.40 -8.67 -20.27
C SER A 266 -58.59 -9.15 -19.06
N SER A 267 -57.28 -8.98 -19.10
CA SER A 267 -56.38 -9.00 -17.95
C SER A 267 -55.84 -7.59 -17.69
N LYS A 268 -56.60 -6.80 -16.92
CA LYS A 268 -56.09 -5.58 -16.29
C LYS A 268 -55.48 -5.94 -14.92
N SER A 269 -54.17 -5.85 -14.86
CA SER A 269 -53.32 -5.96 -13.68
C SER A 269 -53.64 -4.85 -12.67
N LEU A 270 -54.03 -5.25 -11.46
CA LEU A 270 -54.11 -4.43 -10.25
C LEU A 270 -52.76 -4.53 -9.52
N GLN A 271 -52.03 -3.42 -9.46
CA GLN A 271 -50.85 -3.25 -8.62
C GLN A 271 -51.30 -2.95 -7.19
N SER A 272 -51.07 -3.87 -6.26
CA SER A 272 -51.20 -3.66 -4.82
C SER A 272 -49.81 -3.47 -4.19
N ASN A 273 -49.67 -2.37 -3.44
CA ASN A 273 -48.51 -2.08 -2.60
C ASN A 273 -48.48 -3.03 -1.39
N GLY A 274 -47.71 -4.11 -1.48
CA GLY A 274 -47.37 -5.00 -0.37
C GLY A 274 -45.98 -4.70 0.21
N PRO A 275 -45.70 -5.05 1.47
CA PRO A 275 -44.43 -4.80 2.14
C PRO A 275 -43.30 -5.56 1.43
N ASN A 276 -42.43 -4.78 0.77
CA ASN A 276 -41.11 -5.10 0.25
C ASN A 276 -40.71 -6.61 0.23
N LEU A 277 -41.29 -7.37 -0.71
CA LEU A 277 -40.89 -8.73 -1.13
C LEU A 277 -39.55 -8.73 -1.88
N GLN A 278 -38.62 -7.84 -1.52
CA GLN A 278 -37.30 -7.78 -2.12
C GLN A 278 -36.54 -9.05 -1.75
N ASN A 279 -36.31 -9.88 -2.77
CA ASN A 279 -35.49 -11.08 -2.83
C ASN A 279 -36.19 -12.44 -2.68
N GLU A 280 -37.39 -12.64 -3.21
CA GLU A 280 -37.87 -14.00 -3.52
C GLU A 280 -37.16 -14.56 -4.76
N TRP A 281 -35.85 -14.80 -4.66
CA TRP A 281 -35.16 -15.61 -5.65
C TRP A 281 -35.54 -17.07 -5.40
N ILE A 282 -36.37 -17.62 -6.30
CA ILE A 282 -36.73 -19.03 -6.32
C ILE A 282 -36.06 -19.63 -7.57
N PRO A 283 -35.30 -20.74 -7.45
CA PRO A 283 -34.72 -21.39 -8.61
C PRO A 283 -35.78 -21.70 -9.66
N THR A 284 -35.53 -21.32 -10.91
CA THR A 284 -36.46 -21.54 -12.04
C THR A 284 -36.74 -23.03 -12.27
N GLU A 285 -35.84 -23.90 -11.84
CA GLU A 285 -35.99 -25.36 -11.87
C GLU A 285 -37.02 -25.87 -10.86
N ALA A 286 -37.09 -25.28 -9.67
CA ALA A 286 -38.09 -25.63 -8.66
C ALA A 286 -39.50 -25.24 -9.13
N VAL A 287 -39.62 -24.08 -9.78
CA VAL A 287 -40.87 -23.63 -10.41
C VAL A 287 -41.30 -24.60 -11.50
N ARG A 288 -40.38 -24.98 -12.41
CA ARG A 288 -40.67 -25.96 -13.48
C ARG A 288 -41.06 -27.34 -12.93
N ALA A 289 -40.39 -27.81 -11.88
CA ALA A 289 -40.70 -29.10 -11.26
C ALA A 289 -42.11 -29.11 -10.64
N ILE A 290 -42.50 -28.04 -9.94
CA ILE A 290 -43.83 -27.93 -9.36
C ILE A 290 -44.91 -27.77 -10.44
N GLN A 291 -44.61 -27.07 -11.52
CA GLN A 291 -45.51 -26.98 -12.69
C GLN A 291 -45.77 -28.37 -13.29
N LYS A 292 -44.73 -29.21 -13.43
CA LYS A 292 -44.85 -30.59 -13.92
C LYS A 292 -45.66 -31.49 -12.98
N ILE A 293 -45.52 -31.29 -11.66
CA ILE A 293 -46.37 -31.98 -10.66
C ILE A 293 -47.83 -31.55 -10.82
N LYS A 294 -48.09 -30.25 -10.98
CA LYS A 294 -49.44 -29.71 -11.22
C LYS A 294 -50.10 -30.32 -12.46
N GLU A 295 -49.33 -30.49 -13.55
CA GLU A 295 -49.79 -31.16 -14.78
C GLU A 295 -50.12 -32.64 -14.53
N THR A 296 -49.29 -33.34 -13.76
CA THR A 296 -49.48 -34.78 -13.44
C THR A 296 -50.72 -35.02 -12.58
N PHE A 297 -51.11 -34.05 -11.76
CA PHE A 297 -52.32 -34.08 -10.92
C PHE A 297 -53.56 -33.49 -11.63
N ASN A 298 -53.61 -33.50 -12.97
CA ASN A 298 -54.73 -32.98 -13.77
C ASN A 298 -55.16 -31.56 -13.34
N ALA A 299 -54.21 -30.70 -12.97
CA ALA A 299 -54.44 -29.34 -12.49
C ALA A 299 -55.37 -29.22 -11.26
N GLN A 300 -55.59 -30.29 -10.49
CA GLN A 300 -56.35 -30.23 -9.22
C GLN A 300 -55.63 -29.43 -8.13
N MET A 301 -54.34 -29.15 -8.30
CA MET A 301 -53.55 -28.37 -7.35
C MET A 301 -53.80 -26.87 -7.54
N THR A 302 -54.36 -26.22 -6.52
CA THR A 302 -54.65 -24.79 -6.53
C THR A 302 -53.37 -23.96 -6.57
N GLU A 303 -53.44 -22.76 -7.15
CA GLU A 303 -52.29 -21.84 -7.20
C GLU A 303 -51.81 -21.44 -5.80
N THR A 304 -52.72 -21.33 -4.84
CA THR A 304 -52.38 -21.09 -3.43
C THR A 304 -51.51 -22.21 -2.85
N CYS A 305 -51.80 -23.48 -3.20
CA CYS A 305 -51.00 -24.62 -2.77
C CYS A 305 -49.61 -24.61 -3.42
N VAL A 306 -49.53 -24.30 -4.73
CA VAL A 306 -48.26 -24.12 -5.46
C VAL A 306 -47.40 -23.03 -4.80
N SER A 307 -47.98 -21.87 -4.52
CA SER A 307 -47.26 -20.74 -3.90
C SER A 307 -46.77 -21.08 -2.49
N GLN A 308 -47.58 -21.79 -1.68
CA GLN A 308 -47.18 -22.23 -0.35
C GLN A 308 -45.98 -23.19 -0.40
N ILE A 309 -45.99 -24.17 -1.31
CA ILE A 309 -44.88 -25.11 -1.49
C ILE A 309 -43.62 -24.36 -1.92
N LEU A 310 -43.72 -23.45 -2.89
CA LEU A 310 -42.60 -22.65 -3.36
C LEU A 310 -42.01 -21.77 -2.25
N TYR A 311 -42.85 -21.20 -1.39
CA TYR A 311 -42.43 -20.39 -0.25
C TYR A 311 -41.66 -21.21 0.80
N GLU A 312 -42.18 -22.38 1.19
CA GLU A 312 -41.49 -23.26 2.14
C GLU A 312 -40.18 -23.82 1.56
N LEU A 313 -40.18 -24.17 0.28
CA LEU A 313 -39.00 -24.66 -0.42
C LEU A 313 -37.91 -23.58 -0.51
N ASN A 314 -38.28 -22.32 -0.72
CA ASN A 314 -37.36 -21.18 -0.64
C ASN A 314 -36.75 -21.03 0.76
N GLY A 315 -37.56 -21.21 1.82
CA GLY A 315 -37.08 -21.20 3.21
C GLY A 315 -36.00 -22.25 3.47
N ILE A 316 -36.24 -23.48 3.00
CA ILE A 316 -35.29 -24.60 3.10
C ILE A 316 -34.01 -24.29 2.29
N TRP A 317 -34.17 -23.82 1.05
CA TRP A 317 -33.03 -23.53 0.18
C TRP A 317 -32.12 -22.43 0.74
N ARG A 318 -32.70 -21.35 1.28
CA ARG A 318 -31.94 -20.31 2.00
C ARG A 318 -31.22 -20.85 3.23
N ALA A 319 -31.80 -21.81 3.95
CA ALA A 319 -31.14 -22.43 5.09
C ALA A 319 -29.93 -23.27 4.64
N ILE A 320 -30.07 -24.04 3.56
CA ILE A 320 -28.99 -24.82 2.95
C ILE A 320 -27.88 -23.90 2.46
N MET A 321 -28.21 -22.87 1.67
CA MET A 321 -27.22 -21.94 1.11
C MET A 321 -26.50 -21.13 2.20
N ARG A 322 -27.19 -20.74 3.28
CA ARG A 322 -26.52 -20.12 4.44
C ARG A 322 -25.54 -21.08 5.08
N LYS A 323 -25.94 -22.34 5.30
CA LYS A 323 -25.07 -23.37 5.89
C LYS A 323 -23.85 -23.68 5.00
N GLU A 324 -24.03 -23.75 3.68
CA GLU A 324 -22.94 -23.92 2.73
C GLU A 324 -22.02 -22.70 2.69
N SER A 325 -22.57 -21.48 2.64
CA SER A 325 -21.79 -20.25 2.69
C SER A 325 -20.97 -20.15 3.99
N ASP A 326 -21.55 -20.50 5.13
CA ASP A 326 -20.86 -20.53 6.41
C ASP A 326 -19.78 -21.62 6.47
N ALA A 327 -20.02 -22.80 5.85
CA ALA A 327 -19.00 -23.84 5.72
C ALA A 327 -17.82 -23.38 4.85
N VAL A 328 -18.10 -22.72 3.72
CA VAL A 328 -17.08 -22.13 2.83
C VAL A 328 -16.29 -21.04 3.55
N LYS A 329 -16.97 -20.12 4.24
CA LYS A 329 -16.31 -19.09 5.07
C LYS A 329 -15.43 -19.71 6.14
N LYS A 330 -15.92 -20.75 6.84
CA LYS A 330 -15.16 -21.45 7.87
C LYS A 330 -13.92 -22.14 7.29
N HIS A 331 -14.04 -22.77 6.12
CA HIS A 331 -12.92 -23.40 5.42
C HIS A 331 -11.83 -22.38 5.06
N TYR A 332 -12.18 -21.27 4.41
CA TYR A 332 -11.21 -20.23 4.06
C TYR A 332 -10.63 -19.52 5.28
N THR A 333 -11.43 -19.29 6.33
CA THR A 333 -10.92 -18.72 7.59
C THR A 333 -9.88 -19.65 8.24
N ALA A 334 -10.13 -20.97 8.23
CA ALA A 334 -9.17 -21.95 8.72
C ALA A 334 -7.88 -21.97 7.88
N MET A 335 -7.99 -21.90 6.54
CA MET A 335 -6.83 -21.82 5.65
C MET A 335 -6.01 -20.55 5.88
N VAL A 336 -6.66 -19.39 6.07
CA VAL A 336 -5.98 -18.13 6.41
C VAL A 336 -5.26 -18.24 7.75
N GLN A 337 -5.88 -18.84 8.76
CA GLN A 337 -5.23 -19.07 10.06
C GLN A 337 -4.04 -20.02 9.96
N ASP A 338 -4.14 -21.07 9.14
CA ASP A 338 -3.04 -22.00 8.92
C ASP A 338 -1.87 -21.34 8.19
N LEU A 339 -2.13 -20.59 7.12
CA LEU A 339 -1.09 -19.80 6.43
C LEU A 339 -0.44 -18.78 7.35
N ARG A 340 -1.21 -18.12 8.23
CA ARG A 340 -0.65 -17.24 9.27
C ARG A 340 0.26 -18.00 10.22
N ARG A 341 -0.11 -19.21 10.66
CA ARG A 341 0.76 -20.06 11.49
C ARG A 341 2.03 -20.48 10.75
N GLN A 342 1.93 -20.90 9.49
CA GLN A 342 3.07 -21.28 8.65
C GLN A 342 4.04 -20.10 8.44
N LEU A 343 3.53 -18.88 8.25
CA LEU A 343 4.36 -17.68 8.15
C LEU A 343 5.11 -17.40 9.46
N VAL A 344 4.44 -17.55 10.61
CA VAL A 344 5.08 -17.35 11.93
C VAL A 344 6.16 -18.41 12.19
N THR A 345 5.91 -19.68 11.89
CA THR A 345 6.88 -20.75 12.10
C THR A 345 8.07 -20.66 11.14
N LYS A 346 7.83 -20.39 9.85
CA LYS A 346 8.90 -20.16 8.87
C LYS A 346 9.75 -18.96 9.27
N ARG A 347 9.14 -17.87 9.76
CA ARG A 347 9.87 -16.70 10.25
C ARG A 347 10.79 -17.05 11.42
N ALA A 348 10.29 -17.80 12.40
CA ALA A 348 11.12 -18.22 13.53
C ALA A 348 12.34 -19.02 13.07
N PHE A 349 12.16 -19.88 12.07
CA PHE A 349 13.25 -20.65 11.46
C PHE A 349 14.26 -19.75 10.71
N ASP A 350 13.78 -18.86 9.85
CA ASP A 350 14.63 -17.95 9.06
C ASP A 350 15.40 -16.97 9.99
N GLU A 351 14.78 -16.50 11.07
CA GLU A 351 15.43 -15.67 12.09
C GLU A 351 16.52 -16.44 12.85
N GLU A 352 16.28 -17.72 13.18
CA GLU A 352 17.28 -18.57 13.84
C GLU A 352 18.47 -18.88 12.92
N GLU A 353 18.20 -19.15 11.64
CA GLU A 353 19.24 -19.40 10.62
C GLU A 353 20.10 -18.15 10.37
N ALA A 354 19.46 -16.97 10.22
CA ALA A 354 20.16 -15.70 10.12
C ALA A 354 21.00 -15.42 11.38
N HIS A 355 20.49 -15.74 12.57
CA HIS A 355 21.25 -15.61 13.82
C HIS A 355 22.47 -16.52 13.89
N LYS A 356 22.34 -17.78 13.44
CA LYS A 356 23.45 -18.72 13.33
C LYS A 356 24.52 -18.20 12.37
N GLU A 357 24.13 -17.68 11.22
CA GLU A 357 25.04 -17.13 10.22
C GLU A 357 25.76 -15.86 10.71
N ILE A 358 25.03 -14.92 11.32
CA ILE A 358 25.65 -13.73 11.96
C ILE A 358 26.66 -14.15 13.03
N THR A 359 26.34 -15.17 13.82
CA THR A 359 27.23 -15.70 14.86
C THR A 359 28.48 -16.35 14.25
N ARG A 360 28.33 -17.09 13.15
CA ARG A 360 29.44 -17.69 12.38
C ARG A 360 30.37 -16.61 11.84
N LEU A 361 29.82 -15.61 11.15
CA LEU A 361 30.59 -14.50 10.58
C LEU A 361 31.28 -13.66 11.66
N LYS A 362 30.64 -13.43 12.81
CA LYS A 362 31.28 -12.73 13.95
C LYS A 362 32.46 -13.53 14.52
N LYS A 363 32.35 -14.86 14.59
CA LYS A 363 33.49 -15.73 15.00
C LYS A 363 34.63 -15.67 14.00
N GLU A 364 34.33 -15.69 12.70
CA GLU A 364 35.31 -15.57 11.62
C GLU A 364 36.01 -14.21 11.62
N LEU A 365 35.26 -13.12 11.77
CA LEU A 365 35.79 -11.76 11.93
C LEU A 365 36.74 -11.66 13.14
N ASN A 366 36.34 -12.19 14.28
CA ASN A 366 37.16 -12.21 15.50
C ASN A 366 38.45 -13.03 15.31
N PHE A 367 38.37 -14.14 14.58
CA PHE A 367 39.53 -14.96 14.24
C PHE A 367 40.51 -14.19 13.34
N MET A 368 40.03 -13.52 12.30
CA MET A 368 40.85 -12.66 11.44
C MET A 368 41.48 -11.49 12.21
N GLN A 369 40.73 -10.83 13.10
CA GLN A 369 41.26 -9.76 13.95
C GLN A 369 42.37 -10.25 14.89
N ARG A 370 42.19 -11.41 15.55
CA ARG A 370 43.22 -11.98 16.42
C ARG A 370 44.49 -12.38 15.66
N ASN A 371 44.34 -12.94 14.46
CA ASN A 371 45.47 -13.31 13.61
C ASN A 371 46.18 -12.08 13.02
N GLY A 372 45.46 -11.00 12.70
CA GLY A 372 46.04 -9.73 12.26
C GLY A 372 46.87 -9.03 13.35
N VAL A 373 46.39 -9.02 14.60
CA VAL A 373 47.09 -8.37 15.73
C VAL A 373 48.36 -9.14 16.13
N SER A 374 48.31 -10.47 16.12
CA SER A 374 49.48 -11.31 16.44
C SER A 374 50.60 -11.21 15.38
N ALA A 375 50.26 -11.00 14.10
CA ALA A 375 51.23 -10.71 13.06
C ALA A 375 51.91 -9.32 13.24
N GLN A 376 51.18 -8.32 13.76
CA GLN A 376 51.75 -7.00 14.04
C GLN A 376 52.64 -6.97 15.30
N GLN A 377 52.30 -7.73 16.34
CA GLN A 377 53.13 -7.82 17.55
C GLN A 377 54.47 -8.54 17.32
N LYS A 378 54.51 -9.59 16.48
CA LYS A 378 55.78 -10.26 16.10
C LYS A 378 56.77 -9.34 15.36
N LYS A 379 56.30 -8.30 14.68
CA LYS A 379 57.18 -7.31 14.01
C LYS A 379 57.81 -6.27 14.95
N LYS A 380 57.29 -6.11 16.17
CA LYS A 380 57.80 -5.10 17.13
C LYS A 380 58.85 -5.62 18.12
N VAL A 381 59.13 -6.93 18.15
CA VAL A 381 60.05 -7.55 19.13
C VAL A 381 61.41 -7.95 18.52
N GLY A 382 61.61 -7.80 17.20
CA GLY A 382 62.87 -8.18 16.52
C GLY A 382 63.86 -7.03 16.22
N GLY A 383 63.67 -5.84 16.79
CA GLY A 383 64.42 -4.64 16.41
C GLY A 383 65.44 -4.21 17.46
N ASN A 384 66.45 -5.04 17.75
CA ASN A 384 67.64 -4.57 18.46
C ASN A 384 68.85 -5.43 18.08
N GLU A 385 69.35 -5.33 16.83
CA GLU A 385 70.75 -5.63 16.56
C GLU A 385 71.24 -4.97 15.24
N GLN A 386 72.29 -4.19 15.43
CA GLN A 386 73.32 -3.64 14.53
C GLN A 386 73.13 -3.62 13.01
N GLN A 387 73.18 -2.38 12.50
CA GLN A 387 74.10 -1.91 11.44
C GLN A 387 74.59 -2.95 10.42
N THR A 388 74.05 -2.88 9.21
CA THR A 388 74.87 -2.79 7.97
C THR A 388 74.07 -2.07 6.90
N LYS A 389 74.63 -0.96 6.42
CA LYS A 389 74.19 -0.22 5.23
C LYS A 389 74.65 -1.01 4.01
N GLU A 390 73.72 -1.48 3.18
CA GLU A 390 73.80 -1.65 1.71
C GLU A 390 72.74 -2.66 1.26
N ASN A 391 71.66 -2.17 0.63
CA ASN A 391 70.87 -2.81 -0.43
C ASN A 391 69.45 -2.25 -0.45
N THR A 392 69.27 -1.19 -1.25
CA THR A 392 68.05 -0.38 -1.36
C THR A 392 67.12 -0.79 -2.50
N ALA A 393 67.11 -2.04 -2.97
CA ALA A 393 66.34 -2.41 -4.18
C ALA A 393 65.43 -3.65 -4.09
N ALA A 394 65.44 -4.45 -3.01
CA ALA A 394 64.73 -5.74 -2.98
C ALA A 394 63.50 -5.84 -2.06
N ASN A 395 63.08 -4.76 -1.39
CA ASN A 395 62.04 -4.84 -0.33
C ASN A 395 60.65 -4.31 -0.73
N ALA A 396 60.41 -4.07 -2.02
CA ALA A 396 59.11 -3.58 -2.53
C ALA A 396 58.04 -4.68 -2.74
N PHE A 397 58.38 -5.96 -2.62
CA PHE A 397 57.52 -7.05 -3.11
C PHE A 397 56.71 -7.84 -2.04
N LYS A 398 56.82 -7.51 -0.74
CA LYS A 398 56.14 -8.25 0.35
C LYS A 398 55.12 -7.45 1.16
N ARG A 399 54.47 -6.44 0.56
CA ARG A 399 53.37 -5.67 1.18
C ARG A 399 51.91 -6.01 0.78
N PRO A 400 51.57 -6.90 -0.18
CA PRO A 400 50.16 -7.07 -0.56
C PRO A 400 49.32 -7.89 0.45
N GLU A 401 49.94 -8.69 1.31
CA GLU A 401 49.21 -9.70 2.11
C GLU A 401 48.43 -9.10 3.30
N SER A 402 48.99 -8.11 4.00
CA SER A 402 48.28 -7.43 5.09
C SER A 402 47.14 -6.54 4.61
N ALA A 403 47.23 -6.02 3.37
CA ALA A 403 46.16 -5.24 2.76
C ALA A 403 44.96 -6.14 2.38
N LYS A 404 45.23 -7.36 1.90
CA LYS A 404 44.18 -8.35 1.61
C LYS A 404 43.38 -8.74 2.85
N ILE A 405 44.07 -9.06 3.96
CA ILE A 405 43.42 -9.44 5.23
C ILE A 405 42.54 -8.30 5.77
N ASN A 406 42.97 -7.04 5.62
CA ASN A 406 42.17 -5.88 6.04
C ASN A 406 40.94 -5.64 5.14
N ASN A 407 41.06 -5.87 3.83
CA ASN A 407 39.93 -5.76 2.91
C ASN A 407 38.88 -6.86 3.18
N GLU A 408 39.32 -8.11 3.36
CA GLU A 408 38.43 -9.23 3.70
C GLU A 408 37.71 -9.01 5.05
N ALA A 409 38.42 -8.47 6.06
CA ALA A 409 37.80 -8.10 7.33
C ALA A 409 36.77 -6.97 7.19
N MET A 410 37.00 -6.01 6.29
CA MET A 410 36.04 -4.94 6.01
C MET A 410 34.80 -5.47 5.27
N GLU A 411 34.98 -6.38 4.32
CA GLU A 411 33.88 -7.05 3.61
C GLU A 411 33.00 -7.88 4.56
N LEU A 412 33.61 -8.65 5.47
CA LEU A 412 32.88 -9.38 6.50
C LEU A 412 32.08 -8.46 7.41
N LYS A 413 32.66 -7.31 7.80
CA LYS A 413 31.95 -6.31 8.63
C LYS A 413 30.74 -5.73 7.90
N ASN A 414 30.91 -5.39 6.62
CA ASN A 414 29.82 -4.89 5.79
C ASN A 414 28.70 -5.93 5.61
N LYS A 415 29.07 -7.20 5.42
CA LYS A 415 28.11 -8.31 5.30
C LYS A 415 27.32 -8.54 6.60
N ILE A 416 27.98 -8.47 7.76
CA ILE A 416 27.31 -8.54 9.08
C ILE A 416 26.32 -7.37 9.23
N THR A 417 26.74 -6.14 8.93
CA THR A 417 25.86 -4.97 9.02
C THR A 417 24.67 -5.07 8.05
N GLN A 418 24.87 -5.61 6.85
CA GLN A 418 23.78 -5.84 5.89
C GLN A 418 22.76 -6.86 6.41
N LEU A 419 23.22 -7.98 6.97
CA LEU A 419 22.35 -9.01 7.55
C LEU A 419 21.59 -8.49 8.79
N GLU A 420 22.25 -7.69 9.64
CA GLU A 420 21.59 -7.04 10.78
C GLU A 420 20.53 -6.03 10.34
N ARG A 421 20.79 -5.28 9.26
CA ARG A 421 19.83 -4.33 8.68
C ARG A 421 18.65 -5.04 8.02
N GLN A 422 18.89 -6.16 7.34
CA GLN A 422 17.82 -7.02 6.81
C GLN A 422 16.94 -7.56 7.94
N ARG A 423 17.54 -8.04 9.04
CA ARG A 423 16.80 -8.50 10.23
C ARG A 423 15.92 -7.41 10.84
N LEU A 424 16.46 -6.20 11.00
CA LEU A 424 15.72 -5.06 11.57
C LEU A 424 14.59 -4.58 10.64
N ASN A 425 14.84 -4.49 9.33
CA ASN A 425 13.81 -4.11 8.36
C ASN A 425 12.69 -5.14 8.25
N HIS A 426 13.02 -6.44 8.35
CA HIS A 426 12.01 -7.50 8.35
C HIS A 426 11.11 -7.43 9.60
N ASN A 427 11.65 -7.01 10.75
CA ASN A 427 10.87 -6.75 11.95
C ASN A 427 9.95 -5.51 11.83
N ALA A 428 10.42 -4.43 11.22
CA ALA A 428 9.69 -3.17 11.11
C ALA A 428 8.45 -3.25 10.18
N ASN A 429 8.58 -3.95 9.03
CA ASN A 429 7.50 -4.02 8.04
C ASN A 429 6.31 -4.91 8.46
N VAL A 430 6.44 -5.75 9.49
CA VAL A 430 5.42 -6.75 9.86
C VAL A 430 4.61 -6.35 11.10
N LEU A 431 5.18 -5.58 12.03
CA LEU A 431 4.47 -5.09 13.21
C LEU A 431 3.47 -3.97 12.90
N GLY A 432 3.69 -3.19 11.84
CA GLY A 432 2.79 -2.11 11.42
C GLY A 432 1.39 -2.60 10.96
N PRO A 433 1.29 -3.59 10.04
CA PRO A 433 -0.01 -4.02 9.51
C PRO A 433 -0.78 -4.98 10.42
N LEU A 434 -0.09 -5.88 11.13
CA LEU A 434 -0.74 -6.89 11.98
C LEU A 434 -1.35 -6.29 13.26
N SER A 435 -0.74 -5.23 13.81
CA SER A 435 -1.29 -4.53 14.97
C SER A 435 -2.54 -3.71 14.65
N ALA A 436 -2.67 -3.24 13.40
CA ALA A 436 -3.85 -2.49 12.95
C ALA A 436 -5.05 -3.39 12.62
N MET A 437 -4.83 -4.58 12.05
CA MET A 437 -5.92 -5.54 11.75
C MET A 437 -6.47 -6.26 12.98
N SER A 438 -5.68 -6.44 14.05
CA SER A 438 -6.16 -7.10 15.27
C SER A 438 -7.21 -6.28 16.05
N GLN A 439 -7.29 -4.97 15.82
CA GLN A 439 -8.31 -4.11 16.45
C GLN A 439 -9.63 -4.11 15.67
N SER A 440 -9.62 -4.24 14.34
CA SER A 440 -10.83 -4.22 13.52
C SER A 440 -11.68 -5.50 13.61
N ASP A 441 -11.06 -6.67 13.87
CA ASP A 441 -11.81 -7.94 13.98
C ASP A 441 -12.52 -8.11 15.34
N ALA A 442 -12.05 -7.42 16.40
CA ALA A 442 -12.68 -7.46 17.73
C ALA A 442 -14.02 -6.68 17.78
N ASP A 443 -14.14 -5.62 16.98
CA ASP A 443 -15.37 -4.81 16.91
C ASP A 443 -16.44 -5.42 16.00
N TYR A 444 -16.06 -6.30 15.05
CA TYR A 444 -17.03 -6.98 14.18
C TYR A 444 -17.71 -8.19 14.84
N GLN A 445 -17.07 -8.88 15.79
CA GLN A 445 -17.68 -10.00 16.51
C GLN A 445 -18.62 -9.58 17.64
N SER A 446 -18.43 -8.39 18.21
CA SER A 446 -19.26 -7.87 19.31
C SER A 446 -20.62 -7.32 18.85
N ASN A 447 -20.80 -7.02 17.55
CA ASN A 447 -22.05 -6.46 17.02
C ASN A 447 -23.01 -7.50 16.41
N SER A 448 -22.60 -8.77 16.27
CA SER A 448 -23.42 -9.82 15.63
C SER A 448 -24.29 -10.64 16.62
N GLN A 449 -24.22 -10.38 17.93
CA GLN A 449 -25.05 -11.10 18.93
C GLN A 449 -26.28 -10.34 19.45
N ARG A 450 -26.57 -9.12 18.97
CA ARG A 450 -27.71 -8.31 19.47
C ARG A 450 -29.02 -8.40 18.69
N TYR A 451 -29.08 -9.12 17.58
CA TYR A 451 -30.33 -9.38 16.84
C TYR A 451 -30.84 -10.80 17.09
N GLY A 452 -31.15 -11.11 18.35
CA GLY A 452 -32.00 -12.24 18.75
C GLY A 452 -33.29 -11.70 19.32
N GLY A 453 -34.40 -11.88 18.59
CA GLY A 453 -35.72 -11.39 18.96
C GLY A 453 -36.20 -11.99 20.28
N GLY A 454 -36.30 -11.16 21.31
CA GLY A 454 -37.06 -11.43 22.52
C GLY A 454 -38.38 -10.66 22.46
N LEU A 455 -39.51 -11.39 22.49
CA LEU A 455 -40.82 -10.85 22.83
C LEU A 455 -40.69 -10.01 24.12
N ARG A 456 -40.91 -8.70 24.02
CA ARG A 456 -41.18 -7.87 25.19
C ARG A 456 -42.69 -7.65 25.29
N GLN A 457 -43.23 -8.11 26.41
CA GLN A 457 -44.57 -7.82 26.89
C GLN A 457 -44.75 -6.30 27.03
N ASN A 458 -45.92 -5.85 26.59
CA ASN A 458 -46.49 -4.55 26.91
C ASN A 458 -46.57 -4.39 28.42
N ASN A 459 -46.02 -3.30 28.93
CA ASN A 459 -46.57 -2.62 30.11
C ASN A 459 -46.66 -1.13 29.78
N ASN A 460 -47.86 -0.62 29.98
CA ASN A 460 -48.16 0.79 30.15
C ASN A 460 -47.26 1.37 31.24
N ASP A 461 -46.79 2.61 31.07
CA ASP A 461 -47.19 3.73 31.92
C ASP A 461 -46.42 5.01 31.51
N ASP A 462 -47.14 6.13 31.61
CA ASP A 462 -46.68 7.51 31.75
C ASP A 462 -45.75 8.15 30.70
N ILE A 463 -46.35 8.99 29.85
CA ILE A 463 -45.69 10.20 29.34
C ILE A 463 -46.68 11.39 29.33
N GLY A 464 -46.45 12.33 30.25
CA GLY A 464 -46.95 13.70 30.20
C GLY A 464 -46.17 14.59 29.20
N PRO A 465 -46.65 15.82 28.92
CA PRO A 465 -46.31 16.52 27.68
C PRO A 465 -45.19 17.56 27.82
N GLY A 466 -44.42 17.69 26.76
CA GLY A 466 -43.45 18.78 26.52
C GLY A 466 -42.42 18.30 25.52
N PHE A 467 -41.83 19.09 24.63
CA PHE A 467 -42.00 20.49 24.26
C PHE A 467 -41.21 20.64 22.93
N PHE A 468 -41.71 21.47 22.02
CA PHE A 468 -41.08 22.07 20.85
C PHE A 468 -39.56 21.89 20.61
N GLY A 469 -39.20 21.64 19.34
CA GLY A 469 -38.28 22.55 18.65
C GLY A 469 -37.13 21.94 17.84
N GLY A 470 -37.21 22.10 16.50
CA GLY A 470 -36.17 22.87 15.80
C GLY A 470 -35.13 22.13 14.95
N ALA A 471 -35.15 22.48 13.66
CA ALA A 471 -34.01 22.68 12.75
C ALA A 471 -33.25 21.46 12.19
N LYS A 472 -33.65 21.05 10.97
CA LYS A 472 -32.77 20.39 10.00
C LYS A 472 -32.02 21.44 9.18
N ALA A 473 -30.70 21.47 9.27
CA ALA A 473 -29.82 22.16 8.33
C ALA A 473 -29.35 21.14 7.28
N GLY A 474 -29.71 21.37 6.02
CA GLY A 474 -29.18 20.64 4.87
C GLY A 474 -27.97 21.38 4.32
N ASN A 475 -26.81 20.72 4.26
CA ASN A 475 -25.64 21.21 3.55
C ASN A 475 -25.55 20.50 2.19
N VAL A 476 -25.73 21.30 1.14
CA VAL A 476 -25.53 20.93 -0.27
C VAL A 476 -24.06 21.21 -0.59
N PHE A 477 -23.30 20.18 -0.94
CA PHE A 477 -21.94 20.31 -1.48
C PHE A 477 -22.03 20.56 -2.99
N ASN A 478 -21.52 21.71 -3.42
CA ASN A 478 -21.43 22.13 -4.82
C ASN A 478 -20.03 21.82 -5.35
N ILE A 479 -19.93 21.06 -6.45
CA ILE A 479 -18.67 20.72 -7.13
C ILE A 479 -18.46 21.75 -8.24
N GLY A 480 -17.50 22.65 -8.04
CA GLY A 480 -17.06 23.62 -9.05
C GLY A 480 -15.86 23.10 -9.83
N SER A 481 -16.08 22.80 -11.11
CA SER A 481 -15.05 22.52 -12.12
C SER A 481 -14.28 23.80 -12.47
N GLY A 482 -12.97 23.81 -12.23
CA GLY A 482 -12.07 24.90 -12.65
C GLY A 482 -11.17 24.44 -13.80
N ALA A 483 -11.49 24.89 -15.01
CA ALA A 483 -10.62 24.80 -16.18
C ALA A 483 -9.54 25.89 -16.10
N GLY A 484 -8.28 25.49 -16.03
CA GLY A 484 -7.12 26.38 -16.08
C GLY A 484 -6.46 26.34 -17.46
N THR A 485 -6.65 27.41 -18.21
CA THR A 485 -6.04 27.72 -19.51
C THR A 485 -4.52 27.84 -19.43
N VAL A 486 -3.84 27.18 -20.37
CA VAL A 486 -2.41 27.30 -20.66
C VAL A 486 -2.18 28.57 -21.47
N GLN A 487 -1.39 29.51 -20.95
CA GLN A 487 -0.80 30.61 -21.73
C GLN A 487 0.65 30.27 -22.06
N LEU A 488 0.90 30.10 -23.36
CA LEU A 488 2.21 30.13 -23.98
C LEU A 488 2.62 31.59 -24.17
N GLU A 489 3.68 32.02 -23.50
CA GLU A 489 4.43 33.21 -23.89
C GLU A 489 5.82 32.81 -24.39
N ASN A 490 6.12 33.39 -25.54
CA ASN A 490 7.19 33.08 -26.46
C ASN A 490 7.95 34.39 -26.65
N GLU A 491 9.07 34.56 -25.97
CA GLU A 491 10.14 35.52 -26.25
C GLU A 491 11.44 34.80 -25.87
N GLY A 492 12.49 34.71 -26.68
CA GLY A 492 12.89 35.51 -27.82
C GLY A 492 14.33 35.98 -27.59
N ARG A 493 15.28 35.31 -28.25
CA ARG A 493 16.65 35.76 -28.59
C ARG A 493 17.73 35.86 -27.50
N GLY A 494 18.86 35.22 -27.81
CA GLY A 494 20.13 35.96 -27.88
C GLY A 494 21.35 35.25 -27.31
N GLY A 495 22.31 34.92 -28.20
CA GLY A 495 23.73 35.08 -27.88
C GLY A 495 24.57 33.81 -27.82
N ASP A 496 25.01 33.35 -29.00
CA ASP A 496 26.29 32.69 -29.14
C ASP A 496 27.42 33.59 -28.60
N SER A 497 28.29 33.07 -27.74
CA SER A 497 29.69 33.49 -27.72
C SER A 497 30.58 32.37 -27.18
N TYR A 498 31.43 31.88 -28.08
CA TYR A 498 32.65 31.16 -27.76
C TYR A 498 33.60 32.11 -27.01
N SER A 499 34.23 31.64 -25.92
CA SER A 499 35.56 32.13 -25.57
C SER A 499 36.48 30.97 -25.23
N TYR A 500 37.49 30.86 -26.09
CA TYR A 500 38.77 30.24 -25.84
C TYR A 500 39.50 31.07 -24.76
N SER A 501 40.10 30.41 -23.77
CA SER A 501 41.30 30.94 -23.12
C SER A 501 42.08 29.80 -22.48
N GLU A 502 43.21 29.51 -23.10
CA GLU A 502 44.37 28.88 -22.49
C GLU A 502 44.82 29.67 -21.26
N PHE A 503 45.14 28.97 -20.17
CA PHE A 503 46.37 29.12 -19.40
C PHE A 503 46.63 27.86 -18.58
#